data_AF-A0A519FLM6-F1
#
_entry.id   AF-A0A519FLM6-F1
#
_cell.length_a   1.000
_cell.length_b   1.000
_cell.length_c   1.000
_cell.angle_alpha   90.00
_cell.angle_beta   90.00
_cell.angle_gamma   90.00
#
_symmetry.space_group_name_H-M   'P 1'
#
loop_
_entity.id
_entity.type
_entity.pdbx_description
1 polymer ?
#
loop_
_entity_poly.entity_id
_entity_poly.type
_entity_poly.pdbx_seq_one_letter_code
_entity_poly.pdbx_strand_id
1 'polypeptide(L)'
;MLSDLWSFTLDFYARPGVEQACLKLQADGANVCALLCGVWMDRRGVQFHPERAGQIGQLADPWHEKVVGPLRDVRTRWKADAKEDEELTALRDRLKTLELDAERELLVRLQRLTKDWPERDAQPTGVWLEALAGGAAQASPDALQILLRAGTDIA
;
A
#
# COMPACT_ATOMS: atom_id res chain seq x y z
N MET A 1 17.14 -11.05 -0.13
CA MET A 1 17.15 -10.01 -1.17
C MET A 1 15.74 -9.91 -1.71
N LEU A 2 15.07 -8.78 -1.49
CA LEU A 2 13.73 -8.56 -2.01
C LEU A 2 13.86 -8.23 -3.49
N SER A 3 13.54 -9.20 -4.36
CA SER A 3 13.76 -9.12 -5.81
C SER A 3 12.82 -8.14 -6.52
N ASP A 4 11.72 -7.77 -5.86
CA ASP A 4 10.66 -6.93 -6.42
C ASP A 4 9.83 -6.30 -5.29
N LEU A 5 9.07 -5.25 -5.65
CA LEU A 5 8.21 -4.52 -4.72
C LEU A 5 7.13 -5.43 -4.13
N TRP A 6 6.63 -6.42 -4.88
CA TRP A 6 5.61 -7.34 -4.39
C TRP A 6 6.14 -8.20 -3.23
N SER A 7 7.30 -8.83 -3.40
CA SER A 7 7.94 -9.62 -2.36
C SER A 7 8.28 -8.76 -1.15
N PHE A 8 8.73 -7.51 -1.38
CA PHE A 8 8.94 -6.54 -0.30
C PHE A 8 7.64 -6.26 0.47
N THR A 9 6.55 -6.02 -0.25
CA THR A 9 5.24 -5.77 0.35
C THR A 9 4.82 -6.94 1.23
N LEU A 10 4.95 -8.18 0.77
CA LEU A 10 4.58 -9.36 1.55
C LEU A 10 5.38 -9.46 2.86
N ASP A 11 6.70 -9.32 2.78
CA ASP A 11 7.58 -9.39 3.96
C ASP A 11 7.33 -8.23 4.92
N PHE A 12 7.09 -7.02 4.40
CA PHE A 12 6.79 -5.85 5.21
C PHE A 12 5.43 -5.98 5.90
N TYR A 13 4.41 -6.43 5.16
CA TYR A 13 3.03 -6.56 5.65
C TYR A 13 2.90 -7.63 6.73
N ALA A 14 3.70 -8.70 6.67
CA ALA A 14 3.73 -9.77 7.66
C ALA A 14 4.26 -9.33 9.05
N ARG A 15 4.77 -8.10 9.17
CA ARG A 15 5.38 -7.64 10.42
C ARG A 15 4.34 -7.20 11.45
N PRO A 16 4.65 -7.36 12.75
CA PRO A 16 3.73 -7.01 13.81
C PRO A 16 3.19 -5.57 13.68
N GLY A 17 1.87 -5.44 13.65
CA GLY A 17 1.17 -4.15 13.60
C GLY A 17 1.08 -3.50 12.23
N VAL A 18 1.82 -3.96 11.21
CA VAL A 18 1.81 -3.34 9.87
C VAL A 18 0.46 -3.47 9.18
N GLU A 19 -0.11 -4.68 9.15
CA GLU A 19 -1.45 -4.91 8.58
C GLU A 19 -2.49 -3.96 9.20
N GLN A 20 -2.54 -3.91 10.53
CA GLN A 20 -3.51 -3.07 11.25
C GLN A 20 -3.30 -1.58 10.97
N ALA A 21 -2.05 -1.12 10.91
CA ALA A 21 -1.72 0.26 10.59
C ALA A 21 -2.11 0.62 9.15
N CYS A 22 -1.82 -0.25 8.18
CA CYS A 22 -2.24 -0.08 6.79
C CYS A 22 -3.76 0.00 6.67
N LEU A 23 -4.51 -0.89 7.34
CA LEU A 23 -5.97 -0.86 7.34
C LEU A 23 -6.53 0.43 7.95
N LYS A 24 -5.91 0.94 9.01
CA LYS A 24 -6.34 2.18 9.65
C LYS A 24 -6.11 3.39 8.74
N LEU A 25 -4.93 3.50 8.13
CA LEU A 25 -4.62 4.56 7.16
C LEU A 25 -5.51 4.46 5.93
N GLN A 26 -5.81 3.23 5.46
CA GLN A 26 -6.73 3.00 4.36
C GLN A 26 -8.15 3.48 4.67
N ALA A 27 -8.64 3.24 5.89
CA ALA A 27 -9.95 3.74 6.32
C ALA A 27 -10.02 5.28 6.31
N ASP A 28 -8.88 5.94 6.49
CA ASP A 28 -8.75 7.39 6.42
C ASP A 28 -8.36 7.90 5.01
N GLY A 29 -8.48 7.04 3.98
CA GLY A 29 -8.33 7.41 2.58
C GLY A 29 -6.94 7.19 1.98
N ALA A 30 -5.99 6.59 2.72
CA ALA A 30 -4.67 6.32 2.16
C ALA A 30 -4.68 5.17 1.15
N ASN A 31 -3.88 5.31 0.09
CA ASN A 31 -3.62 4.23 -0.85
C ASN A 31 -2.51 3.32 -0.32
N VAL A 32 -2.87 2.14 0.19
CA VAL A 32 -1.91 1.20 0.80
C VAL A 32 -0.78 0.80 -0.17
N CYS A 33 -1.08 0.60 -1.46
CA CYS A 33 -0.03 0.28 -2.44
C CYS A 33 0.97 1.43 -2.62
N ALA A 34 0.50 2.67 -2.60
CA ALA A 34 1.37 3.85 -2.63
C ALA A 34 2.22 3.93 -1.36
N LEU A 35 1.63 3.75 -0.17
CA LEU A 35 2.36 3.74 1.10
C LEU A 35 3.49 2.72 1.10
N LEU A 36 3.19 1.48 0.68
CA LEU A 36 4.17 0.39 0.60
C LEU A 36 5.29 0.71 -0.40
N CYS A 37 4.96 1.32 -1.54
CA CYS A 37 5.96 1.82 -2.48
C CYS A 37 6.83 2.91 -1.85
N GLY A 38 6.26 3.79 -1.01
CA GLY A 38 7.00 4.81 -0.27
C GLY A 38 8.05 4.21 0.67
N VAL A 39 7.66 3.23 1.49
CA VAL A 39 8.60 2.51 2.37
C VAL A 39 9.69 1.82 1.53
N TRP A 40 9.33 1.27 0.37
CA TRP A 40 10.29 0.65 -0.53
C TRP A 40 11.27 1.65 -1.16
N MET A 41 10.85 2.89 -1.45
CA MET A 41 11.74 3.96 -1.92
C MET A 41 12.75 4.38 -0.86
N ASP A 42 12.30 4.56 0.38
CA ASP A 42 13.18 4.82 1.53
C ASP A 42 14.24 3.71 1.66
N ARG A 43 13.84 2.45 1.46
CA ARG A 43 14.74 1.28 1.53
C ARG A 43 15.77 1.19 0.44
N ARG A 44 15.39 1.56 -0.77
CA ARG A 44 16.31 1.62 -1.91
C ARG A 44 17.25 2.83 -1.84
N GLY A 45 17.16 3.66 -0.80
CA GLY A 45 17.96 4.87 -0.70
C GLY A 45 17.66 5.87 -1.81
N VAL A 46 16.44 5.84 -2.36
CA VAL A 46 16.01 6.80 -3.37
C VAL A 46 15.68 8.11 -2.68
N GLN A 47 16.42 9.16 -3.05
CA GLN A 47 16.20 10.49 -2.50
C GLN A 47 14.77 10.97 -2.78
N PHE A 48 14.11 11.46 -1.73
CA PHE A 48 12.77 12.04 -1.83
C PHE A 48 12.74 13.24 -2.78
N HIS A 49 11.72 13.27 -3.64
CA HIS A 49 11.41 14.44 -4.47
C HIS A 49 9.88 14.59 -4.55
N PRO A 50 9.30 15.77 -4.28
CA PRO A 50 7.86 15.98 -4.31
C PRO A 50 7.21 15.58 -5.64
N GLU A 51 7.86 15.87 -6.76
CA GLU A 51 7.35 15.49 -8.10
C GLU A 51 7.22 13.97 -8.26
N ARG A 52 8.16 13.20 -7.70
CA ARG A 52 8.12 11.74 -7.78
C ARG A 52 7.04 11.14 -6.89
N ALA A 53 6.81 11.72 -5.71
CA ALA A 53 5.65 11.36 -4.89
C ALA A 53 4.35 11.67 -5.64
N GLY A 54 4.29 12.80 -6.36
CA GLY A 54 3.19 13.13 -7.27
C GLY A 54 3.01 12.10 -8.39
N GLN A 55 4.09 11.60 -9.00
CA GLN A 55 4.02 10.55 -10.03
C GLN A 55 3.47 9.22 -9.48
N ILE A 56 3.84 8.85 -8.25
CA ILE A 56 3.27 7.67 -7.57
C ILE A 56 1.77 7.85 -7.38
N GLY A 57 1.33 8.99 -6.82
CA GLY A 57 -0.11 9.28 -6.63
C GLY A 57 -0.90 9.28 -7.94
N GLN A 58 -0.39 9.94 -8.99
CA GLN A 58 -1.01 9.98 -10.31
C GLN A 58 -1.21 8.59 -10.94
N LEU A 59 -0.35 7.63 -10.62
CA LEU A 59 -0.48 6.24 -11.07
C LEU A 59 -1.40 5.42 -10.15
N ALA A 60 -1.30 5.63 -8.84
CA ALA A 60 -1.95 4.80 -7.83
C ALA A 60 -3.41 5.18 -7.60
N ASP A 61 -3.73 6.46 -7.50
CA ASP A 61 -5.05 6.93 -7.09
C ASP A 61 -6.13 6.60 -8.12
N PRO A 62 -5.94 6.85 -9.44
CA PRO A 62 -6.96 6.51 -10.43
C PRO A 62 -7.23 5.00 -10.53
N TRP A 63 -6.20 4.16 -10.32
CA TRP A 63 -6.36 2.71 -10.30
C TRP A 63 -7.13 2.26 -9.07
N HIS A 64 -6.81 2.85 -7.91
CA HIS A 64 -7.52 2.56 -6.68
C HIS A 64 -9.01 2.94 -6.79
N GLU A 65 -9.31 4.16 -7.21
CA GLU A 65 -10.69 4.66 -7.32
C GLU A 65 -11.54 3.86 -8.32
N LYS A 66 -10.96 3.41 -9.43
CA LYS A 66 -11.70 2.79 -10.53
C LYS A 66 -11.71 1.26 -10.49
N VAL A 67 -10.79 0.63 -9.76
CA VAL A 67 -10.60 -0.82 -9.77
C VAL A 67 -10.64 -1.39 -8.36
N VAL A 68 -9.67 -1.05 -7.51
CA VAL A 68 -9.53 -1.67 -6.18
C VAL A 68 -10.67 -1.28 -5.24
N GLY A 69 -11.01 0.00 -5.18
CA GLY A 69 -12.09 0.56 -4.37
C GLY A 69 -13.45 -0.10 -4.67
N PRO A 70 -13.91 -0.15 -5.94
CA PRO A 70 -15.14 -0.83 -6.30
C PRO A 70 -15.17 -2.32 -5.92
N LEU A 71 -14.07 -3.05 -6.12
CA LEU A 71 -13.97 -4.47 -5.71
C LEU A 71 -14.09 -4.63 -4.19
N ARG A 72 -13.38 -3.78 -3.45
CA ARG A 72 -13.38 -3.74 -1.99
C ARG A 72 -14.75 -3.38 -1.43
N ASP A 73 -15.45 -2.44 -2.06
CA ASP A 73 -16.78 -2.01 -1.67
C ASP A 73 -17.78 -3.15 -1.79
N VAL A 74 -17.80 -3.85 -2.92
CA VAL A 74 -18.69 -5.02 -3.13
C VAL A 74 -18.36 -6.10 -2.10
N ARG A 75 -17.08 -6.46 -1.94
CA ARG A 75 -16.64 -7.46 -0.96
C ARG A 75 -17.01 -7.09 0.49
N THR A 76 -16.96 -5.81 0.82
CA THR A 76 -17.29 -5.31 2.16
C THR A 76 -18.79 -5.32 2.41
N ARG A 77 -19.60 -4.90 1.43
CA ARG A 77 -21.07 -4.93 1.50
C ARG A 77 -21.59 -6.35 1.71
N TRP A 78 -21.02 -7.34 1.02
CA TRP A 78 -21.43 -8.74 1.15
C TRP A 78 -20.98 -9.42 2.45
N LYS A 79 -20.20 -8.74 3.31
CA LYS A 79 -19.62 -9.38 4.52
C LYS A 79 -20.67 -9.88 5.51
N ALA A 80 -21.80 -9.17 5.65
CA ALA A 80 -22.86 -9.57 6.57
C ALA A 80 -23.67 -10.75 5.99
N ASP A 81 -24.15 -10.59 4.77
CA ASP A 81 -25.00 -11.56 4.06
C ASP A 81 -24.29 -12.90 3.82
N ALA A 82 -22.99 -12.86 3.50
CA ALA A 82 -22.20 -14.07 3.29
C ALA A 82 -22.12 -14.99 4.52
N LYS A 83 -22.41 -14.49 5.73
CA LYS A 83 -22.41 -15.35 6.93
C LYS A 83 -23.48 -16.43 6.90
N GLU A 84 -24.56 -16.19 6.17
CA GLU A 84 -25.73 -17.07 6.09
C GLU A 84 -25.88 -17.71 4.71
N ASP A 85 -25.00 -17.37 3.77
CA ASP A 85 -25.02 -17.82 2.37
C ASP A 85 -23.63 -18.31 1.93
N GLU A 86 -23.49 -19.64 1.81
CA GLU A 86 -22.24 -20.30 1.40
C GLU A 86 -21.86 -19.98 -0.05
N GLU A 87 -22.84 -19.84 -0.96
CA GLU A 87 -22.60 -19.51 -2.36
C GLU A 87 -22.07 -18.07 -2.48
N LEU A 88 -22.66 -17.15 -1.71
CA LEU A 88 -22.18 -15.78 -1.60
C LEU A 88 -20.80 -15.69 -0.93
N THR A 89 -20.51 -16.54 0.06
CA THR A 89 -19.16 -16.65 0.62
C THR A 89 -18.14 -17.01 -0.44
N ALA A 90 -18.43 -18.02 -1.28
CA ALA A 90 -17.53 -18.42 -2.36
C ALA A 90 -17.33 -17.31 -3.40
N LEU A 91 -18.37 -16.55 -3.74
CA LEU A 91 -18.26 -15.39 -4.62
C LEU A 91 -17.42 -14.27 -3.97
N ARG A 92 -17.61 -14.02 -2.68
CA ARG A 92 -16.86 -13.01 -1.92
C ARG A 92 -15.37 -13.35 -1.84
N ASP A 93 -15.02 -14.62 -1.73
CA ASP A 93 -13.63 -15.07 -1.76
C ASP A 93 -12.98 -14.90 -3.14
N ARG A 94 -13.72 -15.18 -4.22
CA ARG A 94 -13.25 -14.87 -5.60
C ARG A 94 -13.03 -13.37 -5.81
N LEU A 95 -13.91 -12.53 -5.27
CA LEU A 95 -13.72 -11.07 -5.28
C LEU A 95 -12.48 -10.65 -4.48
N LYS A 96 -12.24 -11.26 -3.32
CA LYS A 96 -11.02 -11.01 -2.53
C LYS A 96 -9.76 -11.34 -3.33
N THR A 97 -9.74 -12.48 -4.04
CA THR A 97 -8.62 -12.83 -4.93
C THR A 97 -8.44 -11.78 -6.03
N LEU A 98 -9.52 -11.38 -6.69
CA LEU A 98 -9.45 -10.36 -7.75
C LEU A 98 -8.99 -8.98 -7.24
N GLU A 99 -9.42 -8.59 -6.03
CA GLU A 99 -8.94 -7.37 -5.36
C GLU A 99 -7.43 -7.43 -5.13
N LEU A 100 -6.93 -8.55 -4.59
CA LEU A 100 -5.49 -8.75 -4.36
C LEU A 100 -4.69 -8.76 -5.67
N ASP A 101 -5.21 -9.38 -6.73
CA ASP A 101 -4.57 -9.38 -8.05
C ASP A 101 -4.51 -7.96 -8.63
N ALA A 102 -5.56 -7.16 -8.44
CA ALA A 102 -5.59 -5.76 -8.86
C ALA A 102 -4.59 -4.88 -8.08
N GLU A 103 -4.44 -5.11 -6.76
CA GLU A 103 -3.41 -4.45 -5.95
C GLU A 103 -2.00 -4.84 -6.37
N ARG A 104 -1.78 -6.14 -6.64
CA ARG A 104 -0.50 -6.64 -7.15
C ARG A 104 -0.13 -6.01 -8.49
N GLU A 105 -1.07 -5.87 -9.41
CA GLU A 105 -0.83 -5.19 -10.69
C GLU A 105 -0.43 -3.73 -10.49
N LEU A 106 -1.04 -3.02 -9.52
CA LEU A 106 -0.61 -1.66 -9.18
C LEU A 106 0.82 -1.63 -8.66
N LEU A 107 1.20 -2.54 -7.76
CA LEU A 107 2.57 -2.65 -7.27
C LEU A 107 3.57 -2.95 -8.40
N VAL A 108 3.22 -3.81 -9.36
CA VAL A 108 4.05 -4.05 -10.54
C VAL A 108 4.25 -2.78 -11.38
N ARG A 109 3.19 -1.98 -11.56
CA ARG A 109 3.28 -0.71 -12.30
C ARG A 109 4.12 0.33 -11.56
N LEU A 110 3.96 0.44 -10.24
CA LEU A 110 4.77 1.31 -9.38
C LEU A 110 6.25 0.90 -9.42
N GLN A 111 6.55 -0.40 -9.38
CA GLN A 111 7.91 -0.89 -9.56
C GLN A 111 8.49 -0.51 -10.92
N ARG A 112 7.72 -0.62 -12.01
CA ARG A 112 8.17 -0.18 -13.34
C ARG A 112 8.43 1.32 -13.40
N LEU A 113 7.55 2.13 -12.81
CA LEU A 113 7.70 3.60 -12.75
C LEU A 113 8.99 4.02 -12.02
N THR A 114 9.31 3.33 -10.93
CA THR A 114 10.41 3.70 -10.03
C THR A 114 11.71 2.93 -10.32
N LYS A 115 11.71 2.06 -11.33
CA LYS A 115 12.85 1.18 -11.66
C LYS A 115 14.14 1.98 -11.92
N ASP A 116 14.03 3.03 -12.73
CA ASP A 116 15.18 3.81 -13.20
C ASP A 116 15.48 5.03 -12.31
N TRP A 117 14.86 5.11 -11.13
CA TRP A 117 15.15 6.19 -10.18
C TRP A 117 16.49 5.93 -9.48
N PRO A 118 17.39 6.93 -9.45
CA PRO A 118 18.72 6.77 -8.88
C PRO A 118 18.66 6.56 -7.38
N GLU A 119 19.30 5.48 -6.95
CA GLU A 119 19.62 5.17 -5.55
C GLU A 119 20.86 6.00 -5.18
N ARG A 120 20.75 6.82 -4.13
CA ARG A 120 21.83 7.73 -3.69
C ARG A 120 22.25 7.46 -2.24
N ASP A 121 22.03 6.23 -1.78
CA ASP A 121 22.25 5.82 -0.38
C ASP A 121 21.60 6.78 0.62
N ALA A 122 20.44 7.33 0.26
CA ALA A 122 19.69 8.20 1.15
C ALA A 122 19.27 7.39 2.39
N GLN A 123 19.43 7.97 3.57
CA GLN A 123 18.95 7.35 4.79
C GLN A 123 17.41 7.23 4.75
N PRO A 124 16.83 6.12 5.24
CA PRO A 124 15.38 5.97 5.33
C PRO A 124 14.85 6.97 6.36
N THR A 125 14.34 8.09 5.87
CA THR A 125 13.85 9.20 6.70
C THR A 125 12.35 9.13 6.95
N GLY A 126 11.62 8.30 6.18
CA GLY A 126 10.17 8.18 6.27
C GLY A 126 9.41 9.26 5.51
N VAL A 127 10.12 10.20 4.89
CA VAL A 127 9.53 11.35 4.17
C VAL A 127 8.66 10.89 3.00
N TRP A 128 9.01 9.78 2.35
CA TRP A 128 8.16 9.18 1.31
C TRP A 128 6.82 8.73 1.86
N LEU A 129 6.83 8.03 3.00
CA LEU A 129 5.62 7.51 3.61
C LEU A 129 4.71 8.64 4.09
N GLU A 130 5.27 9.68 4.72
CA GLU A 130 4.52 10.87 5.15
C GLU A 130 3.88 11.59 3.97
N ALA A 131 4.63 11.80 2.89
CA ALA A 131 4.13 12.47 1.70
C ALA A 131 3.01 11.69 1.01
N LEU A 132 3.13 10.36 0.93
CA LEU A 132 2.15 9.49 0.27
C LEU A 132 0.94 9.16 1.15
N ALA A 133 1.05 9.30 2.47
CA ALA A 133 -0.09 9.21 3.37
C ALA A 133 -1.02 10.43 3.30
N GLY A 134 -0.50 11.59 2.87
CA GLY A 134 -1.31 12.79 2.67
C GLY A 134 -2.16 13.14 3.89
N GLY A 135 -3.47 13.38 3.69
CA GLY A 135 -4.39 13.69 4.79
C GLY A 135 -4.54 12.57 5.84
N ALA A 136 -4.33 11.30 5.45
CA ALA A 136 -4.45 10.17 6.36
C ALA A 136 -3.35 10.17 7.44
N ALA A 137 -2.19 10.79 7.16
CA ALA A 137 -1.12 10.99 8.15
C ALA A 137 -1.61 11.77 9.37
N GLN A 138 -2.47 12.77 9.15
CA GLN A 138 -3.02 13.62 10.21
C GLN A 138 -4.19 12.93 10.93
N ALA A 139 -4.98 12.15 10.20
CA ALA A 139 -6.12 11.43 10.76
C ALA A 139 -5.70 10.24 11.64
N SER A 140 -4.59 9.57 11.31
CA SER A 140 -4.05 8.42 12.04
C SER A 140 -2.53 8.48 12.22
N PRO A 141 -2.03 9.41 13.05
CA PRO A 141 -0.60 9.57 13.29
C PRO A 141 0.03 8.33 13.94
N ASP A 142 -0.69 7.63 14.82
CA ASP A 142 -0.19 6.42 15.47
C ASP A 142 0.03 5.28 14.47
N ALA A 143 -0.89 5.12 13.50
CA ALA A 143 -0.75 4.12 12.45
C ALA A 143 0.45 4.44 11.54
N LEU A 144 0.62 5.72 11.19
CA LEU A 144 1.79 6.16 10.43
C LEU A 144 3.10 5.88 11.18
N GLN A 145 3.14 6.15 12.48
CA GLN A 145 4.31 5.86 13.32
C GLN A 145 4.66 4.37 13.39
N ILE A 146 3.66 3.48 13.42
CA ILE A 146 3.90 2.03 13.35
C ILE A 146 4.58 1.68 12.02
N LEU A 147 4.09 2.21 10.90
CA LEU A 147 4.68 1.97 9.59
C LEU A 147 6.09 2.56 9.45
N LEU A 148 6.35 3.74 10.02
CA LEU A 148 7.68 4.35 10.04
C LEU A 148 8.70 3.49 10.79
N ARG A 149 8.36 3.07 12.02
CA ARG A 149 9.23 2.20 12.84
C ARG A 149 9.47 0.86 12.16
N ALA A 150 8.41 0.28 11.59
CA ALA A 150 8.59 -0.89 10.75
C ALA A 150 9.56 -0.56 9.61
N GLY A 151 9.36 0.52 8.88
CA GLY A 151 10.21 0.94 7.76
C GLY A 151 11.70 1.07 8.09
N THR A 152 12.05 1.52 9.30
CA THR A 152 13.44 1.65 9.76
C THR A 152 14.06 0.32 10.22
N ASP A 153 13.27 -0.58 10.79
CA ASP A 153 13.75 -1.78 11.49
C ASP A 153 14.05 -3.01 10.59
N ILE A 154 14.11 -2.88 9.26
CA ILE A 154 14.59 -3.99 8.39
C ILE A 154 16.03 -3.69 7.94
N ALA A 155 16.87 -3.32 8.89
CA ALA A 155 18.32 -3.34 8.71
C ALA A 155 18.84 -4.77 8.90
#